data_AF-A0A8T3W9R5-F1
#
_entry.id   AF-A0A8T3W9R5-F1
#
_cell.length_a   1.000
_cell.length_b   1.000
_cell.length_c   1.000
_cell.angle_alpha   90.00
_cell.angle_beta   90.00
_cell.angle_gamma   90.00
#
_symmetry.space_group_name_H-M   'P 1'
#
loop_
_entity.id
_entity.type
_entity.pdbx_description
1 polymer ?
#
loop_
_entity_poly.entity_id
_entity_poly.type
_entity_poly.pdbx_seq_one_letter_code
_entity_poly.pdbx_strand_id
1 'polypeptide(L)'
;MKRKSGIREMVSNTFTVVARKNLAFFLISLIAFTLLYLFFYGVFTIPVLEIGFFKDVKPGAFDYFYIFSSSLLSALIVTLTKYSITNKVLTRGTSIFGISAGVFGAICPVCLGVNFLVFGSFVTLPLVSLIPYLFWIQLAGLTLLTLGLGATIKNSYDNICLACTTEIKEKKIKTSLLGSTLNPFQSFVFFALLLLAIFALGYQILPLVLGDVFTSTGAAVATNGHDSDLDLETVVSQVLPEEGFTIDAIWEDSVSKMVKAGTLDIDKLNDILTKRYGQPLTEEQKKLLTSDYSNEKLTINSKNAVFMMYVLWALAKDNDNQILHDSPFAQYFEDYDIGVGKAGYGDTKLIDLTPEQQEIAKYAALNSYRPCCGNPTGHPDCSHGFSALGLIELMAEQGYTKEQIFDAFVKFNSYWFPSTYIQDALYFKLAENKDWSDVDRELVAGKQYSSLSGSYAVKQYLQNLGV
;
A
#
# COMPACT_ATOMS: atom_id res chain seq x y z
N MET A 1 -40.95 2.96 -36.42
CA MET A 1 -39.49 3.04 -36.66
C MET A 1 -38.82 3.59 -35.41
N LYS A 2 -38.06 2.76 -34.66
CA LYS A 2 -37.29 3.20 -33.49
C LYS A 2 -36.13 4.09 -33.98
N ARG A 3 -36.20 5.40 -33.74
CA ARG A 3 -35.10 6.32 -34.06
C ARG A 3 -33.99 6.07 -33.03
N LYS A 4 -32.85 5.52 -33.45
CA LYS A 4 -31.64 5.50 -32.59
C LYS A 4 -31.34 6.94 -32.21
N SER A 5 -31.33 7.26 -30.92
CA SER A 5 -30.93 8.59 -30.45
C SER A 5 -29.46 8.79 -30.79
N GLY A 6 -29.14 9.94 -31.38
CA GLY A 6 -27.75 10.30 -31.69
C GLY A 6 -26.97 10.59 -30.40
N ILE A 7 -25.64 10.43 -30.43
CA ILE A 7 -24.74 10.72 -29.29
C ILE A 7 -25.02 12.11 -28.69
N ARG A 8 -25.27 13.12 -29.53
CA ARG A 8 -25.60 14.49 -29.12
C ARG A 8 -26.89 14.59 -28.28
N GLU A 9 -27.89 13.78 -28.60
CA GLU A 9 -29.17 13.74 -27.90
C GLU A 9 -29.03 13.03 -26.54
N MET A 10 -28.23 11.96 -26.48
CA MET A 10 -27.88 11.28 -25.22
C MET A 10 -27.13 12.20 -24.24
N VAL A 11 -26.17 12.99 -24.74
CA VAL A 11 -25.43 13.97 -23.92
C VAL A 11 -26.34 15.07 -23.39
N SER A 12 -27.23 15.62 -24.24
CA SER A 12 -28.20 16.65 -23.83
C SER A 12 -29.18 16.15 -22.76
N ASN A 13 -29.66 14.91 -22.90
CA ASN A 13 -30.55 14.29 -21.95
C ASN A 13 -29.86 13.99 -20.61
N THR A 14 -28.61 13.54 -20.66
CA THR A 14 -27.77 13.34 -19.47
C THR A 14 -27.58 14.65 -18.71
N PHE A 15 -27.22 15.72 -19.42
CA PHE A 15 -27.08 17.05 -18.83
C PHE A 15 -28.38 17.54 -18.20
N THR A 16 -29.53 17.33 -18.86
CA THR A 16 -30.84 17.73 -18.34
C THR A 16 -31.20 16.99 -17.05
N VAL A 17 -30.95 15.67 -16.99
CA VAL A 17 -31.23 14.85 -15.80
C VAL A 17 -30.33 15.23 -14.62
N VAL A 18 -29.03 15.40 -14.88
CA VAL A 18 -28.04 15.73 -13.85
C VAL A 18 -28.21 17.18 -13.38
N ALA A 19 -28.19 18.15 -14.30
CA ALA A 19 -28.17 19.57 -13.97
C ALA A 19 -29.52 20.11 -13.49
N ARG A 20 -30.66 19.57 -13.96
CA ARG A 20 -31.99 20.11 -13.60
C ARG A 20 -32.75 19.31 -12.55
N LYS A 21 -32.50 18.00 -12.42
CA LYS A 21 -33.30 17.13 -11.51
C LYS A 21 -32.51 16.53 -10.35
N ASN A 22 -31.20 16.33 -10.48
CA ASN A 22 -30.40 15.59 -9.49
C ASN A 22 -29.08 16.29 -9.11
N LEU A 23 -28.97 17.61 -9.32
CA LEU A 23 -27.73 18.35 -9.16
C LEU A 23 -27.11 18.17 -7.76
N ALA A 24 -27.92 18.28 -6.70
CA ALA A 24 -27.45 18.09 -5.34
C ALA A 24 -26.88 16.68 -5.08
N PHE A 25 -27.55 15.65 -5.59
CA PHE A 25 -27.09 14.27 -5.43
C PHE A 25 -25.80 14.01 -6.23
N PHE A 26 -25.72 14.57 -7.44
CA PHE A 26 -24.51 14.50 -8.26
C PHE A 26 -23.31 15.15 -7.56
N LEU A 27 -23.48 16.36 -7.01
CA LEU A 27 -22.41 17.06 -6.28
C LEU A 27 -21.97 16.29 -5.02
N ILE A 28 -22.91 15.74 -4.24
CA ILE A 28 -22.58 14.90 -3.08
C ILE A 28 -21.78 13.67 -3.52
N SER A 29 -22.23 13.00 -4.59
CA SER A 29 -21.56 11.81 -5.12
C SER A 29 -20.15 12.15 -5.63
N LEU A 30 -20.00 13.30 -6.31
CA LEU A 30 -18.73 13.79 -6.80
C LEU A 30 -17.75 14.05 -5.65
N ILE A 31 -18.18 14.76 -4.60
CA ILE A 31 -17.34 15.00 -3.41
C ILE A 31 -16.96 13.68 -2.75
N ALA A 32 -17.92 12.78 -2.55
CA ALA A 32 -17.67 11.49 -1.92
C ALA A 32 -16.64 10.66 -2.69
N PHE A 33 -16.78 10.55 -4.03
CA PHE A 33 -15.81 9.85 -4.86
C PHE A 33 -14.46 10.58 -4.87
N THR A 34 -14.42 11.91 -4.96
CA THR A 34 -13.15 12.65 -4.92
C THR A 34 -12.41 12.43 -3.61
N LEU A 35 -13.09 12.51 -2.46
CA LEU A 35 -12.48 12.20 -1.16
C LEU A 35 -11.97 10.75 -1.10
N LEU A 36 -12.76 9.81 -1.61
CA LEU A 36 -12.39 8.40 -1.67
C LEU A 36 -11.14 8.16 -2.53
N TYR A 37 -11.07 8.75 -3.73
CA TYR A 37 -9.91 8.64 -4.61
C TYR A 37 -8.69 9.36 -4.03
N LEU A 38 -8.85 10.55 -3.42
CA LEU A 38 -7.76 11.26 -2.76
C LEU A 38 -7.20 10.45 -1.57
N PHE A 39 -8.06 9.80 -0.79
CA PHE A 39 -7.68 8.88 0.26
C PHE A 39 -6.90 7.69 -0.30
N PHE A 40 -7.40 7.04 -1.36
CA PHE A 40 -6.70 5.93 -2.03
C PHE A 40 -5.38 6.33 -2.66
N TYR A 41 -5.21 7.58 -3.09
CA TYR A 41 -3.96 8.10 -3.62
C TYR A 41 -3.00 8.62 -2.53
N GLY A 42 -3.35 8.47 -1.26
CA GLY A 42 -2.50 8.86 -0.13
C GLY A 42 -2.33 10.37 0.03
N VAL A 43 -3.28 11.16 -0.49
CA VAL A 43 -3.24 12.63 -0.34
C VAL A 43 -3.56 13.05 1.10
N PHE A 44 -4.37 12.27 1.80
CA PHE A 44 -4.61 12.43 3.23
C PHE A 44 -4.83 11.06 3.90
N THR A 45 -4.52 10.98 5.18
CA THR A 45 -4.76 9.80 6.04
C THR A 45 -5.86 10.11 7.05
N ILE A 46 -6.49 9.08 7.63
CA ILE A 46 -7.45 9.27 8.73
C ILE A 46 -6.69 9.09 10.04
N PRO A 47 -6.27 10.17 10.72
CA PRO A 47 -5.34 10.09 11.85
C PRO A 47 -5.88 9.30 13.05
N VAL A 48 -7.20 9.20 13.20
CA VAL A 48 -7.84 8.52 14.34
C VAL A 48 -7.81 6.99 14.21
N LEU A 49 -7.70 6.46 12.99
CA LEU A 49 -7.81 5.02 12.74
C LEU A 49 -6.47 4.38 12.35
N GLU A 50 -5.38 5.15 12.25
CA GLU A 50 -4.10 4.72 11.63
C GLU A 50 -4.26 4.12 10.22
N ILE A 51 -5.43 4.30 9.56
CA ILE A 51 -5.70 3.84 8.20
C ILE A 51 -5.28 4.93 7.22
N GLY A 52 -4.28 4.62 6.39
CA GLY A 52 -3.78 5.52 5.35
C GLY A 52 -3.04 4.74 4.27
N PHE A 53 -3.16 5.22 3.03
CA PHE A 53 -2.36 4.74 1.91
C PHE A 53 -1.11 5.62 1.82
N PHE A 54 0.07 5.05 2.01
CA PHE A 54 1.32 5.80 1.94
C PHE A 54 1.95 5.57 0.57
N LYS A 55 2.07 6.63 -0.23
CA LYS A 55 2.79 6.59 -1.51
C LYS A 55 4.20 7.13 -1.34
N ASP A 56 5.16 6.42 -1.94
CA ASP A 56 6.56 6.86 -1.94
C ASP A 56 6.84 8.08 -2.80
N VAL A 57 5.97 8.33 -3.78
CA VAL A 57 6.09 9.41 -4.76
C VAL A 57 4.83 10.27 -4.69
N LYS A 58 5.00 11.59 -4.61
CA LYS A 58 3.88 12.55 -4.65
C LYS A 58 3.06 12.31 -5.93
N PRO A 59 1.71 12.38 -5.87
CA PRO A 59 0.88 12.15 -7.06
C PRO A 59 1.30 13.06 -8.22
N GLY A 60 1.53 12.46 -9.38
CA GLY A 60 1.89 13.19 -10.59
C GLY A 60 0.68 13.88 -11.24
N ALA A 61 0.90 14.69 -12.28
CA ALA A 61 -0.18 15.35 -13.02
C ALA A 61 -1.22 14.34 -13.57
N PHE A 62 -0.76 13.18 -14.04
CA PHE A 62 -1.66 12.13 -14.55
C PHE A 62 -2.46 11.45 -13.43
N ASP A 63 -1.91 11.33 -12.22
CA ASP A 63 -2.63 10.79 -11.06
C ASP A 63 -3.81 11.70 -10.70
N TYR A 64 -3.59 13.03 -10.67
CA TYR A 64 -4.68 13.99 -10.44
C TYR A 64 -5.72 13.98 -11.56
N PHE A 65 -5.29 13.84 -12.82
CA PHE A 65 -6.20 13.67 -13.95
C PHE A 65 -7.07 12.42 -13.80
N TYR A 66 -6.48 11.30 -13.38
CA TYR A 66 -7.19 10.06 -13.13
C TYR A 66 -8.18 10.19 -11.96
N ILE A 67 -7.77 10.79 -10.84
CA ILE A 67 -8.63 11.06 -9.67
C ILE A 67 -9.86 11.87 -10.09
N PHE A 68 -9.64 12.98 -10.82
CA PHE A 68 -10.70 13.84 -11.29
C PHE A 68 -11.65 13.11 -12.24
N SER A 69 -11.10 12.47 -13.27
CA SER A 69 -11.88 11.79 -14.31
C SER A 69 -12.69 10.63 -13.75
N SER A 70 -12.09 9.81 -12.88
CA SER A 70 -12.76 8.67 -12.26
C SER A 70 -13.86 9.13 -11.29
N SER A 71 -13.61 10.18 -10.50
CA SER A 71 -14.63 10.78 -9.62
C SER A 71 -15.84 11.26 -10.42
N LEU A 72 -15.60 11.96 -11.53
CA LEU A 72 -16.64 12.48 -12.40
C LEU A 72 -17.47 11.37 -13.03
N LEU A 73 -16.81 10.37 -13.62
CA LEU A 73 -17.47 9.22 -14.26
C LEU A 73 -18.30 8.42 -13.25
N SER A 74 -17.74 8.08 -12.08
CA SER A 74 -18.46 7.37 -11.02
C SER A 74 -19.66 8.16 -10.50
N ALA A 75 -19.52 9.47 -10.30
CA ALA A 75 -20.62 10.34 -9.87
C ALA A 75 -21.76 10.39 -10.91
N LEU A 76 -21.42 10.44 -12.20
CA LEU A 76 -22.41 10.39 -13.29
C LEU A 76 -23.13 9.05 -13.33
N ILE A 77 -22.40 7.93 -13.23
CA ILE A 77 -22.97 6.57 -13.24
C ILE A 77 -23.97 6.41 -12.08
N VAL A 78 -23.57 6.75 -10.85
CA VAL A 78 -24.44 6.60 -9.67
C VAL A 78 -25.67 7.52 -9.75
N THR A 79 -25.50 8.74 -10.26
CA THR A 79 -26.62 9.69 -10.44
C THR A 79 -27.64 9.19 -11.46
N LEU A 80 -27.17 8.71 -12.61
CA LEU A 80 -28.05 8.17 -13.66
C LEU A 80 -28.71 6.87 -13.23
N THR A 81 -27.98 6.02 -12.53
CA THR A 81 -28.51 4.77 -11.97
C THR A 81 -29.65 5.05 -10.99
N LYS A 82 -29.44 6.00 -10.06
CA LYS A 82 -30.50 6.47 -9.15
C LYS A 82 -31.71 6.98 -9.91
N TYR A 83 -31.51 7.85 -10.90
CA TYR A 83 -32.60 8.37 -11.73
C TYR A 83 -33.38 7.23 -12.42
N SER A 84 -32.68 6.26 -13.00
CA SER A 84 -33.29 5.13 -13.71
C SER A 84 -34.09 4.21 -12.77
N ILE A 85 -33.61 4.00 -11.54
CA ILE A 85 -34.33 3.26 -10.49
C ILE A 85 -35.57 4.05 -10.04
N THR A 86 -35.44 5.33 -9.73
CA THR A 86 -36.55 6.17 -9.26
C THR A 86 -37.68 6.27 -10.29
N ASN A 87 -37.34 6.28 -11.59
CA ASN A 87 -38.34 6.34 -12.66
C ASN A 87 -38.80 4.96 -13.17
N LYS A 88 -38.45 3.87 -12.46
CA LYS A 88 -38.84 2.48 -12.78
C LYS A 88 -38.53 2.04 -14.21
N VAL A 89 -37.43 2.55 -14.76
CA VAL A 89 -36.97 2.24 -16.12
C VAL A 89 -36.15 0.95 -16.15
N LEU A 90 -35.66 0.49 -14.99
CA LEU A 90 -34.85 -0.72 -14.86
C LEU A 90 -35.69 -2.00 -14.91
N THR A 91 -35.48 -2.82 -15.94
CA THR A 91 -35.86 -4.25 -15.91
C THR A 91 -34.84 -5.04 -15.08
N ARG A 92 -35.36 -5.93 -14.22
CA ARG A 92 -34.68 -6.59 -13.08
C ARG A 92 -33.46 -7.48 -13.42
N GLY A 93 -33.10 -7.67 -14.71
CA GLY A 93 -32.14 -8.68 -15.15
C GLY A 93 -30.80 -8.19 -15.70
N THR A 94 -30.64 -6.90 -16.03
CA THR A 94 -29.46 -6.38 -16.78
C THR A 94 -28.58 -5.42 -15.98
N SER A 95 -28.92 -5.13 -14.72
CA SER A 95 -28.23 -4.10 -13.90
C SER A 95 -26.92 -4.55 -13.23
N ILE A 96 -26.61 -5.85 -13.27
CA ILE A 96 -25.44 -6.38 -12.58
C ILE A 96 -24.14 -5.83 -13.20
N PHE A 97 -24.06 -5.73 -14.53
CA PHE A 97 -22.82 -5.33 -15.22
C PHE A 97 -22.46 -3.84 -15.11
N GLY A 98 -23.47 -2.95 -15.06
CA GLY A 98 -23.25 -1.49 -14.95
C GLY A 98 -22.96 -1.03 -13.51
N ILE A 99 -23.59 -1.68 -12.54
CA ILE A 99 -23.34 -1.43 -11.10
C ILE A 99 -22.04 -2.13 -10.67
N SER A 100 -21.71 -3.32 -11.20
CA SER A 100 -20.43 -3.98 -10.91
C SER A 100 -19.23 -3.28 -11.55
N ALA A 101 -19.37 -2.71 -12.75
CA ALA A 101 -18.30 -1.97 -13.41
C ALA A 101 -18.10 -0.54 -12.84
N GLY A 102 -19.17 0.10 -12.36
CA GLY A 102 -19.18 1.53 -12.01
C GLY A 102 -18.69 1.91 -10.61
N VAL A 103 -18.65 0.97 -9.66
CA VAL A 103 -18.30 1.28 -8.26
C VAL A 103 -16.86 0.88 -7.91
N PHE A 104 -16.26 -0.09 -8.61
CA PHE A 104 -14.93 -0.60 -8.25
C PHE A 104 -13.95 -0.78 -9.42
N GLY A 105 -14.27 -0.29 -10.62
CA GLY A 105 -13.33 -0.20 -11.76
C GLY A 105 -12.16 0.79 -11.55
N ALA A 106 -11.97 1.26 -10.33
CA ALA A 106 -10.79 1.95 -9.88
C ALA A 106 -9.77 0.92 -9.45
N ILE A 107 -8.85 0.57 -10.34
CA ILE A 107 -7.64 -0.13 -9.89
C ILE A 107 -7.01 0.75 -8.79
N CYS A 108 -6.89 0.20 -7.58
CA CYS A 108 -6.26 0.88 -6.46
C CYS A 108 -4.78 1.10 -6.82
N PRO A 109 -4.34 2.35 -7.05
CA PRO A 109 -2.99 2.61 -7.51
C PRO A 109 -1.95 2.44 -6.41
N VAL A 110 -2.39 2.25 -5.15
CA VAL A 110 -1.50 2.12 -3.99
C VAL A 110 -1.44 0.70 -3.46
N CYS A 111 -2.55 -0.04 -3.50
CA CYS A 111 -2.59 -1.45 -3.14
C CYS A 111 -1.77 -2.33 -4.08
N LEU A 112 -1.34 -1.77 -5.23
CA LEU A 112 -0.91 -2.51 -6.39
C LEU A 112 -1.85 -3.70 -6.60
N GLY A 113 -3.16 -3.53 -6.46
CA GLY A 113 -4.04 -4.69 -6.40
C GLY A 113 -5.40 -4.45 -7.03
N VAL A 114 -5.86 -5.45 -7.78
CA VAL A 114 -7.24 -5.49 -8.26
C VAL A 114 -8.08 -6.09 -7.16
N ASN A 115 -8.99 -5.29 -6.62
CA ASN A 115 -9.99 -5.76 -5.68
C ASN A 115 -11.18 -6.31 -6.47
N PHE A 116 -11.40 -7.62 -6.41
CA PHE A 116 -12.61 -8.24 -6.91
C PHE A 116 -13.56 -8.49 -5.75
N LEU A 117 -14.81 -8.05 -5.91
CA LEU A 117 -15.91 -8.42 -5.02
C LEU A 117 -16.64 -9.58 -5.68
N VAL A 118 -16.26 -10.81 -5.31
CA VAL A 118 -16.85 -12.05 -5.84
C VAL A 118 -17.65 -12.66 -4.70
N PHE A 119 -18.97 -12.76 -4.91
CA PHE A 119 -19.92 -13.35 -3.95
C PHE A 119 -19.89 -12.77 -2.53
N GLY A 120 -19.60 -11.48 -2.37
CA GLY A 120 -19.58 -10.83 -1.06
C GLY A 120 -18.25 -10.97 -0.30
N SER A 121 -17.25 -11.63 -0.88
CA SER A 121 -15.89 -11.69 -0.36
C SER A 121 -14.95 -10.75 -1.11
N PHE A 122 -14.01 -10.14 -0.40
CA PHE A 122 -12.94 -9.31 -0.95
C PHE A 122 -11.77 -10.19 -1.40
N VAL A 123 -11.42 -10.15 -2.69
CA VAL A 123 -10.21 -10.80 -3.23
C VAL A 123 -9.26 -9.71 -3.71
N THR A 124 -8.13 -9.54 -3.04
CA THR A 124 -7.08 -8.60 -3.43
C THR A 124 -5.96 -9.36 -4.12
N LEU A 125 -5.71 -9.11 -5.41
CA LEU A 125 -4.53 -9.67 -6.10
C LEU A 125 -3.35 -8.70 -5.94
N PRO A 126 -2.23 -9.08 -5.31
CA PRO A 126 -1.03 -8.24 -5.28
C PRO A 126 -0.35 -8.20 -6.66
N LEU A 127 -0.12 -7.01 -7.19
CA LEU A 127 0.42 -6.65 -8.51
C LEU A 127 1.71 -5.84 -8.35
N VAL A 128 2.57 -6.22 -7.42
CA VAL A 128 3.91 -5.61 -7.27
C VAL A 128 4.69 -5.64 -8.60
N SER A 129 4.45 -6.64 -9.44
CA SER A 129 5.03 -6.79 -10.78
C SER A 129 4.47 -5.85 -11.85
N LEU A 130 3.39 -5.09 -11.60
CA LEU A 130 2.75 -4.21 -12.59
C LEU A 130 2.97 -2.71 -12.36
N ILE A 131 3.85 -2.33 -11.43
CA ILE A 131 4.33 -0.95 -11.28
C ILE A 131 4.71 -0.29 -12.62
N PRO A 132 5.49 -0.92 -13.54
CA PRO A 132 5.82 -0.31 -14.83
C PRO A 132 4.61 -0.15 -15.78
N TYR A 133 3.48 -0.80 -15.49
CA TYR A 133 2.26 -0.75 -16.29
C TYR A 133 1.15 0.09 -15.65
N LEU A 134 1.44 0.81 -14.55
CA LEU A 134 0.44 1.58 -13.80
C LEU A 134 -0.33 2.58 -14.69
N PHE A 135 0.36 3.24 -15.61
CA PHE A 135 -0.25 4.14 -16.60
C PHE A 135 -1.30 3.43 -17.47
N TRP A 136 -0.96 2.25 -18.00
CA TRP A 136 -1.85 1.46 -18.85
C TRP A 136 -3.05 0.92 -18.10
N ILE A 137 -2.84 0.56 -16.83
CA ILE A 137 -3.87 0.11 -15.91
C ILE A 137 -4.86 1.24 -15.61
N GLN A 138 -4.37 2.44 -15.28
CA GLN A 138 -5.20 3.64 -15.10
C GLN A 138 -6.02 3.93 -16.38
N LEU A 139 -5.39 3.85 -17.55
CA LEU A 139 -6.09 4.04 -18.82
C LEU A 139 -7.18 2.99 -19.08
N ALA A 140 -6.92 1.72 -18.76
CA ALA A 140 -7.89 0.64 -18.86
C ALA A 140 -9.08 0.86 -17.89
N GLY A 141 -8.81 1.30 -16.66
CA GLY A 141 -9.85 1.65 -15.68
C GLY A 141 -10.76 2.79 -16.17
N LEU A 142 -10.19 3.87 -16.71
CA LEU A 142 -10.98 4.97 -17.30
C LEU A 142 -11.80 4.49 -18.50
N THR A 143 -11.24 3.58 -19.31
CA THR A 143 -11.96 2.98 -20.45
C THR A 143 -13.16 2.18 -19.97
N LEU A 144 -13.00 1.34 -18.95
CA LEU A 144 -14.09 0.55 -18.36
C LEU A 144 -15.17 1.44 -17.73
N LEU A 145 -14.79 2.49 -16.98
CA LEU A 145 -15.74 3.46 -16.42
C LEU A 145 -16.52 4.19 -17.51
N THR A 146 -15.84 4.56 -18.61
CA THR A 146 -16.49 5.22 -19.76
C THR A 146 -17.48 4.28 -20.45
N LEU A 147 -17.11 3.00 -20.64
CA LEU A 147 -18.01 1.98 -21.18
C LEU A 147 -19.20 1.71 -20.25
N GLY A 148 -18.97 1.65 -18.94
CA GLY A 148 -20.01 1.51 -17.92
C GLY A 148 -20.99 2.68 -17.91
N LEU A 149 -20.49 3.91 -18.03
CA LEU A 149 -21.33 5.09 -18.21
C LEU A 149 -22.15 5.02 -19.50
N GLY A 150 -21.52 4.64 -20.62
CA GLY A 150 -22.21 4.44 -21.90
C GLY A 150 -23.35 3.42 -21.80
N ALA A 151 -23.10 2.28 -21.14
CA ALA A 151 -24.12 1.27 -20.87
C ALA A 151 -25.25 1.80 -19.97
N THR A 152 -24.90 2.57 -18.94
CA THR A 152 -25.87 3.18 -18.01
C THR A 152 -26.76 4.21 -18.72
N ILE A 153 -26.18 5.07 -19.55
CA ILE A 153 -26.89 6.04 -20.40
C ILE A 153 -27.83 5.29 -21.35
N LYS A 154 -27.30 4.32 -22.09
CA LYS A 154 -28.10 3.52 -23.03
C LYS A 154 -29.28 2.85 -22.34
N ASN A 155 -29.07 2.20 -21.21
CA ASN A 155 -30.14 1.55 -20.45
C ASN A 155 -31.17 2.55 -19.89
N SER A 156 -30.72 3.75 -19.51
CA SER A 156 -31.60 4.81 -18.99
C SER A 156 -32.47 5.46 -20.08
N TYR A 157 -32.07 5.36 -21.36
CA TYR A 157 -32.69 6.12 -22.46
C TYR A 157 -33.18 5.29 -23.67
N ASP A 158 -32.78 4.02 -23.83
CA ASP A 158 -33.10 3.21 -25.04
C ASP A 158 -34.60 2.90 -25.23
N ASN A 159 -35.44 3.20 -24.25
CA ASN A 159 -36.91 3.03 -24.33
C ASN A 159 -37.72 4.28 -23.95
N ILE A 160 -37.07 5.44 -23.74
CA ILE A 160 -37.75 6.67 -23.32
C ILE A 160 -37.57 7.75 -24.39
N CYS A 161 -38.64 8.05 -25.13
CA CYS A 161 -38.69 9.26 -25.94
C CYS A 161 -38.96 10.47 -25.02
N LEU A 162 -37.91 11.15 -24.56
CA LEU A 162 -38.01 12.39 -23.78
C LEU A 162 -38.67 13.54 -24.59
N ALA A 163 -38.61 13.50 -25.92
CA ALA A 163 -39.32 14.42 -26.80
C ALA A 163 -40.83 14.10 -26.92
N CYS A 164 -41.28 12.91 -26.48
CA CYS A 164 -42.67 12.47 -26.56
C CYS A 164 -43.40 12.57 -25.22
N THR A 165 -42.69 12.76 -24.09
CA THR A 165 -43.32 13.12 -22.82
C THR A 165 -43.71 14.60 -22.88
N THR A 166 -44.91 14.84 -23.42
CA THR A 166 -45.78 16.02 -23.26
C THR A 166 -45.10 17.38 -23.24
N GLU A 167 -45.50 18.24 -24.19
CA GLU A 167 -45.35 19.70 -24.14
C GLU A 167 -45.17 20.18 -22.69
N ILE A 168 -43.93 20.50 -22.33
CA ILE A 168 -43.70 21.34 -21.18
C ILE A 168 -44.29 22.67 -21.62
N LYS A 169 -45.53 22.96 -21.21
CA LYS A 169 -46.09 24.30 -21.27
C LYS A 169 -45.01 25.23 -20.77
N GLU A 170 -44.47 26.05 -21.65
CA GLU A 170 -43.50 27.10 -21.35
C GLU A 170 -44.12 28.02 -20.30
N LYS A 171 -43.96 27.69 -19.02
CA LYS A 171 -44.04 28.70 -17.99
C LYS A 171 -42.73 29.46 -18.11
N LYS A 172 -42.79 30.63 -18.76
CA LYS A 172 -41.72 31.63 -18.79
C LYS A 172 -41.04 31.69 -17.43
N ILE A 173 -39.89 31.04 -17.30
CA ILE A 173 -39.03 31.20 -16.14
C ILE A 173 -38.35 32.55 -16.37
N LYS A 174 -38.87 33.58 -15.71
CA LYS A 174 -38.11 34.79 -15.45
C LYS A 174 -36.80 34.35 -14.78
N THR A 175 -35.70 34.83 -15.32
CA THR A 175 -34.37 34.84 -14.75
C THR A 175 -34.42 35.27 -13.27
N SER A 176 -34.33 34.29 -12.37
CA SER A 176 -33.82 34.49 -11.01
C SER A 176 -32.87 33.33 -10.70
N LEU A 177 -31.62 33.50 -11.12
CA LEU A 177 -30.49 32.80 -10.52
C LEU A 177 -30.47 33.22 -9.04
N LEU A 178 -30.63 32.27 -8.12
CA LEU A 178 -30.84 32.37 -6.66
C LEU A 178 -32.31 32.35 -6.23
N GLY A 179 -32.77 31.17 -5.79
CA GLY A 179 -34.10 30.97 -5.21
C GLY A 179 -34.33 29.53 -4.73
N SER A 180 -33.60 29.16 -3.67
CA SER A 180 -33.81 28.09 -2.68
C SER A 180 -34.86 26.98 -2.91
N THR A 181 -34.40 25.72 -2.77
CA THR A 181 -34.96 24.80 -1.75
C THR A 181 -33.81 23.97 -1.13
N LEU A 182 -33.03 24.61 -0.27
CA LEU A 182 -32.21 23.95 0.75
C LEU A 182 -32.65 24.55 2.09
N ASN A 183 -32.80 23.72 3.12
CA ASN A 183 -33.13 24.23 4.45
C ASN A 183 -32.03 25.21 4.90
N PRO A 184 -32.37 26.31 5.62
CA PRO A 184 -31.40 27.35 5.97
C PRO A 184 -30.18 26.81 6.72
N PHE A 185 -30.35 25.74 7.51
CA PHE A 185 -29.25 25.01 8.15
C PHE A 185 -28.37 24.23 7.17
N GLN A 186 -28.96 23.59 6.16
CA GLN A 186 -28.22 22.85 5.12
C GLN A 186 -27.52 23.80 4.13
N SER A 187 -28.11 24.95 3.82
CA SER A 187 -27.43 26.02 3.09
C SER A 187 -26.26 26.59 3.88
N PHE A 188 -26.43 26.81 5.19
CA PHE A 188 -25.35 27.28 6.05
C PHE A 188 -24.21 26.25 6.14
N VAL A 189 -24.51 24.97 6.35
CA VAL A 189 -23.51 23.89 6.36
C VAL A 189 -22.84 23.73 4.99
N PHE A 190 -23.59 23.82 3.88
CA PHE A 190 -23.05 23.77 2.53
C PHE A 190 -22.11 24.96 2.25
N PHE A 191 -22.52 26.18 2.58
CA PHE A 191 -21.66 27.36 2.40
C PHE A 191 -20.46 27.35 3.35
N ALA A 192 -20.61 26.84 4.57
CA ALA A 192 -19.52 26.67 5.53
C ALA A 192 -18.51 25.62 5.05
N LEU A 193 -18.97 24.47 4.55
CA LEU A 193 -18.11 23.42 3.97
C LEU A 193 -17.49 23.84 2.64
N LEU A 194 -18.22 24.61 1.81
CA LEU A 194 -17.70 25.20 0.58
C LEU A 194 -16.63 26.26 0.89
N LEU A 195 -16.85 27.11 1.89
CA LEU A 195 -15.85 28.08 2.35
C LEU A 195 -14.66 27.38 3.00
N LEU A 196 -14.85 26.30 3.77
CA LEU A 196 -13.76 25.48 4.31
C LEU A 196 -12.97 24.79 3.21
N ALA A 197 -13.65 24.26 2.19
CA ALA A 197 -13.02 23.64 1.03
C ALA A 197 -12.28 24.67 0.17
N ILE A 198 -12.87 25.85 -0.07
CA ILE A 198 -12.25 26.97 -0.79
C ILE A 198 -11.12 27.59 0.02
N PHE A 199 -11.18 27.60 1.35
CA PHE A 199 -10.11 28.09 2.21
C PHE A 199 -8.98 27.06 2.31
N ALA A 200 -9.28 25.76 2.39
CA ALA A 200 -8.29 24.68 2.33
C ALA A 200 -7.61 24.60 0.95
N LEU A 201 -8.38 24.69 -0.13
CA LEU A 201 -7.87 24.83 -1.50
C LEU A 201 -7.09 26.14 -1.61
N GLY A 202 -7.67 27.28 -1.26
CA GLY A 202 -7.03 28.59 -1.33
C GLY A 202 -5.71 28.65 -0.57
N TYR A 203 -5.64 28.12 0.66
CA TYR A 203 -4.42 28.02 1.47
C TYR A 203 -3.35 27.13 0.82
N GLN A 204 -3.75 26.08 0.10
CA GLN A 204 -2.84 25.16 -0.61
C GLN A 204 -2.46 25.63 -2.03
N ILE A 205 -3.29 26.45 -2.68
CA ILE A 205 -3.03 27.01 -4.01
C ILE A 205 -2.38 28.42 -3.92
N LEU A 206 -2.45 29.09 -2.77
CA LEU A 206 -1.80 30.41 -2.55
C LEU A 206 -0.30 30.39 -2.84
N PRO A 207 0.47 29.35 -2.43
CA PRO A 207 1.88 29.23 -2.82
C PRO A 207 2.07 28.93 -4.32
N LEU A 208 1.06 28.35 -4.98
CA LEU A 208 1.11 27.93 -6.38
C LEU A 208 0.79 29.08 -7.37
N VAL A 209 0.00 30.07 -6.95
CA VAL A 209 -0.44 31.20 -7.81
C VAL A 209 0.32 32.49 -7.51
N LEU A 210 0.75 32.72 -6.25
CA LEU A 210 1.55 33.89 -5.87
C LEU A 210 3.05 33.59 -5.72
N GLY A 211 3.46 32.30 -5.74
CA GLY A 211 4.85 31.88 -5.58
C GLY A 211 5.78 32.43 -6.66
N ASP A 212 5.32 32.55 -7.92
CA ASP A 212 6.17 33.01 -9.02
C ASP A 212 6.34 34.54 -9.09
N VAL A 213 5.57 35.32 -8.32
CA VAL A 213 5.67 36.80 -8.33
C VAL A 213 6.47 37.34 -7.15
N PHE A 214 6.70 36.56 -6.09
CA PHE A 214 7.42 37.03 -4.90
C PHE A 214 8.74 36.29 -4.58
N THR A 215 9.19 35.34 -5.40
CA THR A 215 10.53 34.71 -5.25
C THR A 215 11.32 34.72 -6.55
N SER A 216 11.58 35.92 -7.09
CA SER A 216 12.64 36.15 -8.08
C SER A 216 13.55 37.32 -7.70
N THR A 217 13.81 37.47 -6.40
CA THR A 217 15.11 37.99 -5.97
C THR A 217 15.94 36.78 -5.61
N GLY A 218 17.10 36.66 -6.26
CA GLY A 218 18.08 35.64 -5.94
C GLY A 218 18.46 35.75 -4.47
N ALA A 219 17.81 34.95 -3.64
CA ALA A 219 18.41 34.52 -2.41
C ALA A 219 19.44 33.49 -2.83
N ALA A 220 20.70 33.94 -2.86
CA ALA A 220 21.79 33.05 -2.48
C ALA A 220 21.28 32.26 -1.28
N VAL A 221 21.25 30.94 -1.42
CA VAL A 221 20.95 30.03 -0.33
C VAL A 221 21.91 30.40 0.79
N ALA A 222 21.39 31.11 1.79
CA ALA A 222 22.03 31.20 3.08
C ALA A 222 21.92 29.79 3.65
N THR A 223 23.01 29.05 3.48
CA THR A 223 23.33 27.89 4.29
C THR A 223 23.37 28.37 5.74
N ASN A 224 22.21 28.37 6.39
CA ASN A 224 22.14 28.62 7.82
C ASN A 224 22.75 27.41 8.53
N GLY A 225 24.06 27.48 8.72
CA GLY A 225 24.84 26.90 9.81
C GLY A 225 24.33 25.61 10.43
N HIS A 226 24.33 24.51 9.67
CA HIS A 226 24.79 23.24 10.22
C HIS A 226 26.10 22.91 9.51
N ASP A 227 27.18 23.31 10.18
CA ASP A 227 28.54 22.93 9.84
C ASP A 227 28.73 21.47 10.25
N SER A 228 28.68 20.56 9.28
CA SER A 228 29.69 19.52 9.06
C SER A 228 29.20 18.58 7.96
N ASP A 229 29.88 18.59 6.83
CA ASP A 229 30.23 17.38 6.05
C ASP A 229 29.38 16.14 6.34
N LEU A 230 28.11 16.14 5.89
CA LEU A 230 27.28 14.94 5.98
C LEU A 230 27.80 13.97 4.94
N ASP A 231 28.77 13.15 5.36
CA ASP A 231 29.33 12.11 4.54
C ASP A 231 28.29 10.98 4.35
N LEU A 232 27.47 11.16 3.32
CA LEU A 232 26.44 10.20 2.92
C LEU A 232 27.05 8.83 2.59
N GLU A 233 28.28 8.79 2.09
CA GLU A 233 28.99 7.55 1.78
C GLU A 233 29.34 6.79 3.07
N THR A 234 29.82 7.50 4.10
CA THR A 234 30.01 6.93 5.44
C THR A 234 28.69 6.45 6.05
N VAL A 235 27.60 7.21 5.95
CA VAL A 235 26.29 6.77 6.47
C VAL A 235 25.81 5.50 5.76
N VAL A 236 25.88 5.48 4.42
CA VAL A 236 25.43 4.33 3.62
C VAL A 236 26.28 3.10 3.92
N SER A 237 27.60 3.23 4.01
CA SER A 237 28.51 2.11 4.30
C SER A 237 28.34 1.54 5.71
N GLN A 238 27.93 2.35 6.70
CA GLN A 238 27.59 1.86 8.04
C GLN A 238 26.30 1.03 8.06
N VAL A 239 25.31 1.37 7.22
CA VAL A 239 24.02 0.68 7.15
C VAL A 239 24.07 -0.53 6.22
N LEU A 240 24.77 -0.39 5.08
CA LEU A 240 24.83 -1.35 3.98
C LEU A 240 26.27 -1.50 3.47
N PRO A 241 27.17 -2.11 4.25
CA PRO A 241 28.50 -2.44 3.76
C PRO A 241 28.42 -3.34 2.52
N GLU A 242 29.36 -3.20 1.59
CA GLU A 242 29.36 -3.98 0.34
C GLU A 242 29.59 -5.47 0.61
N GLU A 243 30.47 -5.77 1.57
CA GLU A 243 30.82 -7.12 2.01
C GLU A 243 29.68 -7.84 2.73
N GLY A 244 28.73 -7.09 3.31
CA GLY A 244 27.69 -7.67 4.15
C GLY A 244 27.93 -7.56 5.65
N PHE A 245 27.05 -8.20 6.40
CA PHE A 245 27.30 -8.53 7.79
C PHE A 245 27.41 -10.04 7.97
N THR A 246 28.28 -10.43 8.89
CA THR A 246 28.29 -11.78 9.46
C THR A 246 27.58 -11.71 10.80
N ILE A 247 26.50 -12.49 10.95
CA ILE A 247 25.79 -12.71 12.20
C ILE A 247 26.44 -13.93 12.86
N ASP A 248 26.73 -13.84 14.15
CA ASP A 248 27.49 -14.90 14.85
C ASP A 248 26.76 -16.24 14.95
N ALA A 249 25.44 -16.23 14.78
CA ALA A 249 24.62 -17.44 14.76
C ALA A 249 25.00 -18.36 13.59
N ILE A 250 24.88 -19.67 13.83
CA ILE A 250 25.19 -20.72 12.86
C ILE A 250 23.93 -21.50 12.46
N TRP A 251 23.99 -22.30 11.40
CA TRP A 251 22.84 -23.05 10.90
C TRP A 251 22.57 -24.38 11.60
N GLU A 252 23.56 -24.93 12.30
CA GLU A 252 23.54 -26.24 12.94
C GLU A 252 22.88 -27.32 12.04
N ASP A 253 21.86 -28.02 12.55
CA ASP A 253 21.07 -28.99 11.78
C ASP A 253 19.73 -28.41 11.30
N SER A 254 19.43 -27.12 11.52
CA SER A 254 18.13 -26.52 11.18
C SER A 254 17.84 -26.64 9.68
N VAL A 255 18.84 -26.39 8.83
CA VAL A 255 18.71 -26.52 7.36
C VAL A 255 18.44 -27.97 6.96
N SER A 256 19.16 -28.93 7.53
CA SER A 256 19.00 -30.34 7.17
C SER A 256 17.67 -30.90 7.66
N LYS A 257 17.19 -30.48 8.85
CA LYS A 257 15.84 -30.77 9.36
C LYS A 257 14.76 -30.26 8.40
N MET A 258 14.90 -29.03 7.91
CA MET A 258 13.95 -28.46 6.95
C MET A 258 13.88 -29.26 5.65
N VAL A 259 15.04 -29.60 5.09
CA VAL A 259 15.12 -30.39 3.85
C VAL A 259 14.54 -31.79 4.04
N LYS A 260 14.86 -32.47 5.15
CA LYS A 260 14.32 -33.81 5.47
C LYS A 260 12.81 -33.80 5.71
N ALA A 261 12.29 -32.75 6.34
CA ALA A 261 10.86 -32.56 6.59
C ALA A 261 10.09 -32.08 5.33
N GLY A 262 10.80 -31.68 4.28
CA GLY A 262 10.21 -31.13 3.05
C GLY A 262 9.69 -29.71 3.21
N THR A 263 9.99 -29.01 4.31
CA THR A 263 9.65 -27.59 4.50
C THR A 263 10.50 -26.69 3.60
N LEU A 264 11.67 -27.19 3.20
CA LEU A 264 12.55 -26.57 2.22
C LEU A 264 12.93 -27.57 1.12
N ASP A 265 12.51 -27.30 -0.11
CA ASP A 265 12.87 -28.08 -1.30
C ASP A 265 13.95 -27.33 -2.10
N ILE A 266 15.10 -27.98 -2.29
CA ILE A 266 16.30 -27.37 -2.88
C ILE A 266 16.05 -27.00 -4.36
N ASP A 267 15.38 -27.86 -5.10
CA ASP A 267 15.12 -27.65 -6.54
C ASP A 267 14.11 -26.53 -6.72
N LYS A 268 13.04 -26.52 -5.91
CA LYS A 268 12.05 -25.43 -5.91
C LYS A 268 12.67 -24.09 -5.53
N LEU A 269 13.52 -24.06 -4.49
CA LEU A 269 14.23 -22.85 -4.09
C LEU A 269 15.10 -22.35 -5.25
N ASN A 270 15.92 -23.21 -5.86
CA ASN A 270 16.77 -22.85 -6.97
C ASN A 270 15.97 -22.30 -8.16
N ASP A 271 14.83 -22.92 -8.46
CA ASP A 271 13.92 -22.49 -9.51
C ASP A 271 13.36 -21.09 -9.26
N ILE A 272 12.90 -20.82 -8.02
CA ILE A 272 12.40 -19.50 -7.65
C ILE A 272 13.49 -18.45 -7.73
N LEU A 273 14.67 -18.72 -7.16
CA LEU A 273 15.78 -17.78 -7.18
C LEU A 273 16.25 -17.48 -8.61
N THR A 274 16.33 -18.50 -9.46
CA THR A 274 16.73 -18.33 -10.86
C THR A 274 15.66 -17.57 -11.66
N LYS A 275 14.40 -18.01 -11.62
CA LYS A 275 13.33 -17.49 -12.48
C LYS A 275 12.86 -16.10 -12.05
N ARG A 276 12.79 -15.81 -10.75
CA ARG A 276 12.24 -14.55 -10.22
C ARG A 276 13.33 -13.50 -9.99
N TYR A 277 14.53 -13.90 -9.59
CA TYR A 277 15.58 -12.98 -9.16
C TYR A 277 16.86 -13.06 -9.99
N GLY A 278 16.98 -14.02 -10.91
CA GLY A 278 18.20 -14.20 -11.70
C GLY A 278 19.42 -14.63 -10.86
N GLN A 279 19.19 -15.23 -9.69
CA GLN A 279 20.21 -15.60 -8.71
C GLN A 279 20.22 -17.12 -8.49
N PRO A 280 20.73 -17.94 -9.43
CA PRO A 280 20.81 -19.39 -9.20
C PRO A 280 21.63 -19.71 -7.95
N LEU A 281 21.35 -20.85 -7.31
CA LEU A 281 22.10 -21.29 -6.13
C LEU A 281 23.59 -21.39 -6.46
N THR A 282 24.40 -20.75 -5.63
CA THR A 282 25.87 -20.88 -5.62
C THR A 282 26.29 -22.26 -5.11
N GLU A 283 27.53 -22.66 -5.37
CA GLU A 283 28.05 -23.94 -4.88
C GLU A 283 28.12 -23.98 -3.35
N GLU A 284 28.43 -22.85 -2.71
CA GLU A 284 28.42 -22.68 -1.26
C GLU A 284 27.01 -22.88 -0.70
N GLN A 285 25.98 -22.27 -1.31
CA GLN A 285 24.59 -22.45 -0.90
C GLN A 285 24.10 -23.89 -1.10
N LYS A 286 24.44 -24.53 -2.22
CA LYS A 286 24.10 -25.95 -2.44
C LYS A 286 24.75 -26.84 -1.39
N LYS A 287 26.01 -26.58 -1.05
CA LYS A 287 26.72 -27.29 0.01
C LYS A 287 26.03 -27.10 1.35
N LEU A 288 25.64 -25.87 1.71
CA LEU A 288 24.88 -25.60 2.93
C LEU A 288 23.56 -26.40 2.98
N LEU A 289 22.78 -26.37 1.89
CA LEU A 289 21.47 -27.03 1.80
C LEU A 289 21.55 -28.57 1.79
N THR A 290 22.68 -29.14 1.39
CA THR A 290 22.88 -30.60 1.32
C THR A 290 23.67 -31.16 2.51
N SER A 291 24.20 -30.30 3.38
CA SER A 291 24.92 -30.72 4.57
C SER A 291 23.95 -31.15 5.67
N ASP A 292 24.27 -32.24 6.38
CA ASP A 292 23.50 -32.66 7.55
C ASP A 292 23.63 -31.69 8.72
N TYR A 293 24.75 -30.99 8.79
CA TYR A 293 25.08 -30.05 9.86
C TYR A 293 26.07 -28.99 9.34
N SER A 294 25.92 -27.74 9.79
CA SER A 294 26.79 -26.63 9.40
C SER A 294 27.14 -25.70 10.56
N ASN A 295 28.43 -25.55 10.84
CA ASN A 295 28.97 -24.52 11.73
C ASN A 295 29.22 -23.18 10.98
N GLU A 296 28.73 -23.04 9.76
CA GLU A 296 28.88 -21.80 9.01
C GLU A 296 27.98 -20.72 9.62
N LYS A 297 28.58 -19.56 9.88
CA LYS A 297 27.88 -18.37 10.36
C LYS A 297 26.94 -17.82 9.29
N LEU A 298 25.86 -17.19 9.74
CA LEU A 298 24.93 -16.51 8.84
C LEU A 298 25.62 -15.27 8.25
N THR A 299 25.59 -15.14 6.93
CA THR A 299 26.10 -13.95 6.23
C THR A 299 24.97 -13.33 5.42
N ILE A 300 24.83 -12.00 5.48
CA ILE A 300 23.81 -11.26 4.76
C ILE A 300 24.44 -10.12 3.96
N ASN A 301 24.18 -10.09 2.66
CA ASN A 301 24.55 -9.00 1.76
C ASN A 301 23.56 -8.90 0.59
N SER A 302 23.79 -7.94 -0.31
CA SER A 302 22.94 -7.70 -1.49
C SER A 302 22.86 -8.89 -2.46
N LYS A 303 23.83 -9.80 -2.44
CA LYS A 303 23.90 -10.97 -3.34
C LYS A 303 23.14 -12.17 -2.81
N ASN A 304 22.95 -12.29 -1.48
CA ASN A 304 22.34 -13.46 -0.86
C ASN A 304 21.08 -13.16 -0.03
N ALA A 305 20.64 -11.91 0.09
CA ALA A 305 19.48 -11.53 0.90
C ALA A 305 18.20 -12.29 0.52
N VAL A 306 17.98 -12.53 -0.77
CA VAL A 306 16.83 -13.30 -1.26
C VAL A 306 16.91 -14.76 -0.83
N PHE A 307 18.07 -15.40 -0.99
CA PHE A 307 18.32 -16.77 -0.52
C PHE A 307 18.07 -16.87 0.98
N MET A 308 18.68 -15.97 1.77
CA MET A 308 18.57 -15.95 3.22
C MET A 308 17.11 -15.84 3.67
N MET A 309 16.33 -14.99 3.00
CA MET A 309 14.91 -14.82 3.32
C MET A 309 14.11 -16.09 3.11
N TYR A 310 14.29 -16.79 1.99
CA TYR A 310 13.55 -18.02 1.74
C TYR A 310 13.90 -19.14 2.72
N VAL A 311 15.19 -19.27 3.08
CA VAL A 311 15.63 -20.29 4.04
C VAL A 311 15.08 -20.00 5.44
N LEU A 312 15.20 -18.75 5.91
CA LEU A 312 14.64 -18.36 7.22
C LEU A 312 13.11 -18.34 7.23
N TRP A 313 12.48 -18.04 6.10
CA TRP A 313 11.03 -18.12 5.93
C TRP A 313 10.55 -19.56 6.11
N ALA A 314 11.21 -20.52 5.45
CA ALA A 314 10.89 -21.94 5.56
C ALA A 314 11.10 -22.43 7.00
N LEU A 315 12.12 -21.91 7.67
CA LEU A 315 12.41 -22.20 9.06
C LEU A 315 11.25 -21.77 9.95
N ALA A 316 10.87 -20.49 9.93
CA ALA A 316 9.80 -20.02 10.79
C ALA A 316 8.44 -20.61 10.44
N LYS A 317 8.02 -20.58 9.17
CA LYS A 317 6.64 -20.91 8.78
C LYS A 317 6.19 -22.29 9.28
N ASP A 318 7.03 -23.30 9.12
CA ASP A 318 6.70 -24.67 9.53
C ASP A 318 7.13 -25.00 10.96
N ASN A 319 7.94 -24.16 11.62
CA ASN A 319 8.42 -24.43 12.98
C ASN A 319 7.28 -24.41 14.00
N ASP A 320 7.06 -25.53 14.69
CA ASP A 320 6.08 -25.64 15.77
C ASP A 320 6.51 -24.78 16.96
N ASN A 321 6.04 -23.52 16.95
CA ASN A 321 6.36 -22.51 17.94
C ASN A 321 5.10 -21.77 18.39
N GLN A 322 5.01 -21.50 19.70
CA GLN A 322 3.90 -20.76 20.28
C GLN A 322 3.72 -19.36 19.65
N ILE A 323 4.80 -18.70 19.20
CA ILE A 323 4.71 -17.37 18.57
C ILE A 323 3.82 -17.41 17.32
N LEU A 324 3.88 -18.48 16.53
CA LEU A 324 3.02 -18.65 15.35
C LEU A 324 1.58 -18.98 15.74
N HIS A 325 1.40 -19.91 16.67
CA HIS A 325 0.07 -20.35 17.11
C HIS A 325 -0.72 -19.23 17.79
N ASP A 326 -0.04 -18.35 18.53
CA ASP A 326 -0.62 -17.18 19.20
C ASP A 326 -0.88 -16.02 18.21
N SER A 327 -0.40 -16.10 16.97
CA SER A 327 -0.58 -15.03 15.97
C SER A 327 -2.05 -14.87 15.58
N PRO A 328 -2.59 -13.62 15.51
CA PRO A 328 -3.94 -13.38 15.02
C PRO A 328 -4.12 -13.76 13.54
N PHE A 329 -3.03 -14.03 12.83
CA PHE A 329 -3.06 -14.42 11.42
C PHE A 329 -2.96 -15.93 11.18
N ALA A 330 -2.77 -16.76 12.21
CA ALA A 330 -2.53 -18.20 12.07
C ALA A 330 -3.55 -18.90 11.16
N GLN A 331 -4.85 -18.62 11.36
CA GLN A 331 -5.95 -19.18 10.56
C GLN A 331 -5.89 -18.88 9.05
N TYR A 332 -5.15 -17.86 8.62
CA TYR A 332 -5.02 -17.50 7.20
C TYR A 332 -3.86 -18.22 6.52
N PHE A 333 -3.00 -18.88 7.29
CA PHE A 333 -1.80 -19.54 6.80
C PHE A 333 -1.86 -21.06 6.95
N GLU A 334 -3.01 -21.63 7.33
CA GLU A 334 -3.27 -23.06 7.20
C GLU A 334 -2.99 -23.51 5.76
N ASP A 335 -2.18 -24.56 5.59
CA ASP A 335 -1.72 -25.08 4.29
C ASP A 335 -1.00 -24.05 3.40
N TYR A 336 -0.37 -23.04 3.97
CA TYR A 336 0.37 -22.02 3.22
C TYR A 336 1.71 -22.53 2.70
N ASP A 337 2.01 -22.21 1.44
CA ASP A 337 3.34 -22.32 0.84
C ASP A 337 3.50 -21.27 -0.27
N ILE A 338 4.70 -20.71 -0.41
CA ILE A 338 5.06 -19.79 -1.50
C ILE A 338 5.79 -20.48 -2.65
N GLY A 339 5.71 -21.81 -2.69
CA GLY A 339 6.31 -22.67 -3.71
C GLY A 339 7.73 -23.11 -3.37
N VAL A 340 8.15 -23.05 -2.12
CA VAL A 340 9.55 -23.31 -1.69
C VAL A 340 9.69 -24.66 -1.01
N GLY A 341 8.59 -25.22 -0.51
CA GLY A 341 8.61 -26.51 0.20
C GLY A 341 7.24 -27.18 0.16
N LYS A 342 6.84 -27.73 1.31
CA LYS A 342 5.50 -28.26 1.57
C LYS A 342 4.56 -27.18 2.07
N ALA A 343 3.27 -27.36 1.81
CA ALA A 343 2.21 -26.65 2.52
C ALA A 343 2.23 -27.02 4.01
N GLY A 344 1.93 -26.06 4.89
CA GLY A 344 1.90 -26.26 6.33
C GLY A 344 1.98 -24.95 7.11
N TYR A 345 1.83 -25.03 8.44
CA TYR A 345 2.00 -23.89 9.34
C TYR A 345 2.21 -24.37 10.76
N GLY A 346 3.37 -24.06 11.35
CA GLY A 346 3.71 -24.41 12.73
C GLY A 346 3.51 -25.89 13.07
N ASP A 347 3.76 -26.78 12.12
CA ASP A 347 3.39 -28.21 12.20
C ASP A 347 4.60 -29.14 12.32
N THR A 348 5.81 -28.58 12.30
CA THR A 348 7.07 -29.32 12.24
C THR A 348 8.01 -28.82 13.32
N LYS A 349 8.49 -29.71 14.19
CA LYS A 349 9.46 -29.33 15.22
C LYS A 349 10.87 -29.16 14.61
N LEU A 350 11.22 -27.94 14.22
CA LEU A 350 12.52 -27.61 13.60
C LEU A 350 13.52 -27.08 14.64
N ILE A 351 13.05 -26.19 15.51
CA ILE A 351 13.80 -25.56 16.60
C ILE A 351 13.12 -25.91 17.93
N ASP A 352 13.91 -26.21 18.95
CA ASP A 352 13.40 -26.50 20.30
C ASP A 352 13.88 -25.43 21.29
N LEU A 353 13.01 -24.48 21.61
CA LEU A 353 13.34 -23.40 22.56
C LEU A 353 13.06 -23.84 24.00
N THR A 354 14.04 -23.64 24.88
CA THR A 354 13.78 -23.67 26.33
C THR A 354 12.84 -22.53 26.73
N PRO A 355 12.18 -22.59 27.89
CA PRO A 355 11.28 -21.52 28.34
C PRO A 355 11.94 -20.13 28.37
N GLU A 356 13.22 -20.04 28.75
CA GLU A 356 13.97 -18.77 28.77
C GLU A 356 14.21 -18.25 27.35
N GLN A 357 14.62 -19.12 26.43
CA GLN A 357 14.83 -18.76 25.02
C GLN A 357 13.53 -18.37 24.33
N GLN A 358 12.42 -19.05 24.66
CA GLN A 358 11.08 -18.75 24.14
C GLN A 358 10.64 -17.34 24.55
N GLU A 359 10.89 -16.92 25.79
CA GLU A 359 10.58 -15.57 26.26
C GLU A 359 11.44 -14.51 25.56
N ILE A 360 12.73 -14.79 25.35
CA ILE A 360 13.63 -13.91 24.57
C ILE A 360 13.13 -13.76 23.13
N ALA A 361 12.83 -14.88 22.46
CA ALA A 361 12.30 -14.89 21.10
C ALA A 361 10.98 -14.12 21.00
N LYS A 362 10.04 -14.39 21.92
CA LYS A 362 8.73 -13.73 21.96
C LYS A 362 8.86 -12.23 22.19
N TYR A 363 9.73 -11.81 23.11
CA TYR A 363 9.98 -10.40 23.37
C TYR A 363 10.54 -9.70 22.12
N ALA A 364 11.59 -10.26 21.52
CA ALA A 364 12.20 -9.68 20.33
C ALA A 364 11.19 -9.62 19.18
N ALA A 365 10.42 -10.68 18.97
CA ALA A 365 9.44 -10.77 17.89
C ALA A 365 8.28 -9.76 18.06
N LEU A 366 7.78 -9.56 19.29
CA LEU A 366 6.68 -8.63 19.56
C LEU A 366 7.11 -7.15 19.57
N ASN A 367 8.40 -6.87 19.76
CA ASN A 367 8.95 -5.51 19.79
C ASN A 367 9.73 -5.13 18.52
N SER A 368 9.66 -5.94 17.46
CA SER A 368 10.31 -5.67 16.18
C SER A 368 9.32 -5.57 15.02
N TYR A 369 9.55 -4.59 14.14
CA TYR A 369 8.68 -4.21 13.03
C TYR A 369 9.41 -4.26 11.69
N ARG A 370 8.67 -4.33 10.57
CA ARG A 370 9.23 -4.16 9.21
C ARG A 370 8.65 -2.91 8.54
N PRO A 371 9.47 -2.12 7.81
CA PRO A 371 9.03 -0.89 7.15
C PRO A 371 7.86 -1.01 6.16
N CYS A 372 7.45 -2.23 5.79
CA CYS A 372 6.36 -2.49 4.86
C CYS A 372 5.00 -2.77 5.51
N CYS A 373 4.92 -3.03 6.81
CA CYS A 373 3.68 -3.38 7.51
C CYS A 373 3.57 -2.74 8.91
N GLY A 374 2.40 -2.87 9.54
CA GLY A 374 2.10 -2.31 10.86
C GLY A 374 2.08 -3.34 11.99
N ASN A 375 2.18 -4.63 11.67
CA ASN A 375 2.16 -5.72 12.63
C ASN A 375 3.57 -6.03 13.12
N PRO A 376 3.77 -6.51 14.36
CA PRO A 376 5.08 -6.94 14.87
C PRO A 376 5.52 -8.29 14.28
N THR A 377 6.81 -8.65 14.41
CA THR A 377 7.39 -9.88 13.83
C THR A 377 6.72 -11.12 14.40
N GLY A 378 6.32 -11.05 15.67
CA GLY A 378 5.60 -12.11 16.37
C GLY A 378 4.20 -12.35 15.83
N HIS A 379 3.69 -11.47 14.95
CA HIS A 379 2.46 -11.69 14.20
C HIS A 379 2.78 -11.68 12.69
N PRO A 380 3.53 -12.66 12.17
CA PRO A 380 3.99 -12.63 10.80
C PRO A 380 2.81 -12.71 9.83
N ASP A 381 2.75 -11.71 8.93
CA ASP A 381 1.67 -11.51 7.95
C ASP A 381 2.17 -11.50 6.50
N CYS A 382 3.47 -11.70 6.31
CA CYS A 382 4.15 -11.70 5.01
C CYS A 382 5.43 -12.55 5.07
N SER A 383 5.97 -12.88 3.90
CA SER A 383 7.20 -13.70 3.82
C SER A 383 8.40 -13.08 4.55
N HIS A 384 8.52 -11.75 4.59
CA HIS A 384 9.57 -11.07 5.36
C HIS A 384 9.35 -11.19 6.87
N GLY A 385 8.08 -11.16 7.32
CA GLY A 385 7.73 -11.37 8.73
C GLY A 385 8.18 -12.74 9.22
N PHE A 386 7.84 -13.79 8.49
CA PHE A 386 8.31 -15.15 8.78
C PHE A 386 9.83 -15.26 8.73
N SER A 387 10.47 -14.70 7.70
CA SER A 387 11.93 -14.76 7.61
C SER A 387 12.62 -14.07 8.79
N ALA A 388 12.14 -12.90 9.21
CA ALA A 388 12.70 -12.22 10.37
C ALA A 388 12.41 -12.98 11.67
N LEU A 389 11.25 -13.64 11.79
CA LEU A 389 10.95 -14.54 12.90
C LEU A 389 11.92 -15.73 12.93
N GLY A 390 12.24 -16.32 11.79
CA GLY A 390 13.17 -17.46 11.70
C GLY A 390 14.57 -17.11 12.16
N LEU A 391 15.02 -15.87 11.89
CA LEU A 391 16.28 -15.37 12.44
C LEU A 391 16.22 -15.26 13.97
N ILE A 392 15.13 -14.71 14.50
CA ILE A 392 14.93 -14.53 15.95
C ILE A 392 14.91 -15.90 16.65
N GLU A 393 14.15 -16.87 16.12
CA GLU A 393 14.05 -18.21 16.69
C GLU A 393 15.39 -18.94 16.67
N LEU A 394 16.12 -18.90 15.55
CA LEU A 394 17.45 -19.51 15.41
C LEU A 394 18.46 -18.93 16.41
N MET A 395 18.47 -17.61 16.57
CA MET A 395 19.35 -16.95 17.52
C MET A 395 18.94 -17.23 18.97
N ALA A 396 17.63 -17.27 19.26
CA ALA A 396 17.17 -17.61 20.59
C ALA A 396 17.55 -19.05 20.99
N GLU A 397 17.45 -20.02 20.08
CA GLU A 397 17.88 -21.41 20.28
C GLU A 397 19.35 -21.51 20.70
N GLN A 398 20.19 -20.63 20.16
CA GLN A 398 21.63 -20.58 20.46
C GLN A 398 21.97 -19.74 21.70
N GLY A 399 20.96 -19.22 22.41
CA GLY A 399 21.14 -18.49 23.66
C GLY A 399 21.62 -17.05 23.50
N TYR A 400 21.40 -16.44 22.33
CA TYR A 400 21.72 -15.02 22.12
C TYR A 400 20.81 -14.12 22.96
N THR A 401 21.38 -13.02 23.44
CA THR A 401 20.65 -11.98 24.18
C THR A 401 19.71 -11.19 23.28
N LYS A 402 18.73 -10.51 23.86
CA LYS A 402 17.78 -9.66 23.12
C LYS A 402 18.51 -8.59 22.29
N GLU A 403 19.54 -7.98 22.87
CA GLU A 403 20.32 -6.92 22.26
C GLU A 403 21.05 -7.42 21.01
N GLN A 404 21.62 -8.63 21.07
CA GLN A 404 22.24 -9.28 19.91
C GLN A 404 21.22 -9.64 18.83
N ILE A 405 20.02 -10.08 19.23
CA ILE A 405 18.93 -10.39 18.29
C ILE A 405 18.45 -9.13 17.57
N PHE A 406 18.26 -8.01 18.27
CA PHE A 406 17.87 -6.75 17.63
C PHE A 406 18.94 -6.21 16.69
N ASP A 407 20.22 -6.31 17.06
CA ASP A 407 21.31 -5.93 16.16
C ASP A 407 21.31 -6.76 14.87
N ALA A 408 21.20 -8.08 14.98
CA ALA A 408 21.09 -8.96 13.83
C ALA A 408 19.82 -8.69 13.00
N PHE A 409 18.69 -8.42 13.66
CA PHE A 409 17.42 -8.08 13.01
C PHE A 409 17.54 -6.80 12.15
N VAL A 410 18.13 -5.74 12.69
CA VAL A 410 18.32 -4.47 11.96
C VAL A 410 19.29 -4.67 10.80
N LYS A 411 20.40 -5.38 11.00
CA LYS A 411 21.35 -5.72 9.93
C LYS A 411 20.70 -6.53 8.81
N PHE A 412 19.92 -7.54 9.18
CA PHE A 412 19.19 -8.38 8.22
C PHE A 412 18.17 -7.56 7.42
N ASN A 413 17.34 -6.76 8.10
CA ASN A 413 16.33 -5.94 7.44
C ASN A 413 16.90 -4.77 6.65
N SER A 414 18.10 -4.29 6.97
CA SER A 414 18.77 -3.23 6.19
C SER A 414 18.92 -3.66 4.73
N TYR A 415 19.29 -4.92 4.45
CA TYR A 415 19.40 -5.42 3.07
C TYR A 415 18.05 -5.64 2.37
N TRP A 416 16.96 -5.73 3.11
CA TRP A 416 15.61 -5.86 2.57
C TRP A 416 14.89 -4.52 2.39
N PHE A 417 15.21 -3.54 3.24
CA PHE A 417 14.68 -2.18 3.17
C PHE A 417 15.80 -1.12 3.17
N PRO A 418 16.77 -1.17 2.22
CA PRO A 418 17.92 -0.26 2.16
C PRO A 418 17.59 1.21 2.39
N SER A 419 16.62 1.70 1.64
CA SER A 419 16.20 3.11 1.68
C SER A 419 15.72 3.53 3.07
N THR A 420 14.97 2.67 3.76
CA THR A 420 14.43 2.98 5.09
C THR A 420 15.54 3.10 6.11
N TYR A 421 16.41 2.09 6.20
CA TYR A 421 17.46 2.11 7.23
C TYR A 421 18.54 3.17 6.98
N ILE A 422 18.79 3.53 5.71
CA ILE A 422 19.61 4.72 5.38
C ILE A 422 18.92 6.00 5.87
N GLN A 423 17.61 6.14 5.65
CA GLN A 423 16.84 7.30 6.14
C GLN A 423 16.82 7.35 7.67
N ASP A 424 16.68 6.23 8.35
CA ASP A 424 16.76 6.17 9.81
C ASP A 424 18.14 6.64 10.29
N ALA A 425 19.23 6.16 9.67
CA ALA A 425 20.59 6.59 10.00
C ALA A 425 20.78 8.10 9.78
N LEU A 426 20.28 8.63 8.66
CA LEU A 426 20.28 10.07 8.38
C LEU A 426 19.48 10.86 9.41
N TYR A 427 18.32 10.35 9.81
CA TYR A 427 17.50 10.96 10.84
C TYR A 427 18.24 11.04 12.17
N PHE A 428 18.83 9.94 12.65
CA PHE A 428 19.56 9.94 13.92
C PHE A 428 20.78 10.88 13.85
N LYS A 429 21.46 10.94 12.71
CA LYS A 429 22.58 11.86 12.52
C LYS A 429 22.13 13.32 12.54
N LEU A 430 21.07 13.67 11.83
CA LEU A 430 20.62 15.06 11.66
C LEU A 430 19.76 15.60 12.81
N ALA A 431 18.92 14.75 13.40
CA ALA A 431 17.97 15.13 14.45
C ALA A 431 18.54 14.93 15.86
N GLU A 432 19.32 13.86 16.06
CA GLU A 432 19.80 13.46 17.38
C GLU A 432 21.32 13.55 17.54
N ASN A 433 22.05 13.90 16.47
CA ASN A 433 23.51 13.93 16.44
C ASN A 433 24.15 12.60 16.92
N LYS A 434 23.58 11.47 16.51
CA LYS A 434 24.07 10.12 16.80
C LYS A 434 24.55 9.44 15.52
N ASP A 435 25.73 8.82 15.57
CA ASP A 435 26.22 7.97 14.50
C ASP A 435 25.48 6.62 14.50
N TRP A 436 25.35 5.98 13.34
CA TRP A 436 24.54 4.77 13.19
C TRP A 436 25.01 3.60 14.06
N SER A 437 26.31 3.55 14.38
CA SER A 437 26.89 2.56 15.29
C SER A 437 26.39 2.69 16.73
N ASP A 438 25.98 3.90 17.14
CA ASP A 438 25.67 4.24 18.53
C ASP A 438 24.15 4.27 18.80
N VAL A 439 23.34 4.06 17.75
CA VAL A 439 21.89 4.00 17.85
C VAL A 439 21.46 2.64 18.40
N ASP A 440 20.58 2.67 19.41
CA ASP A 440 19.95 1.48 19.97
C ASP A 440 19.17 0.70 18.90
N ARG A 441 19.52 -0.58 18.73
CA ARG A 441 18.92 -1.46 17.73
C ARG A 441 17.50 -1.89 18.08
N GLU A 442 17.14 -1.97 19.36
CA GLU A 442 15.76 -2.21 19.79
C GLU A 442 14.87 -1.03 19.42
N LEU A 443 15.36 0.20 19.62
CA LEU A 443 14.66 1.43 19.21
C LEU A 443 14.40 1.45 17.71
N VAL A 444 15.44 1.21 16.90
CA VAL A 444 15.33 1.19 15.43
C VAL A 444 14.37 0.09 14.96
N ALA A 445 14.46 -1.11 15.53
CA ALA A 445 13.56 -2.21 15.19
C ALA A 445 12.10 -1.94 15.59
N GLY A 446 11.86 -1.04 16.54
CA GLY A 446 10.55 -0.72 17.07
C GLY A 446 9.59 -0.05 16.08
N LYS A 447 8.31 0.05 16.48
CA LYS A 447 7.22 0.60 15.64
C LYS A 447 7.51 2.02 15.14
N GLN A 448 8.26 2.81 15.89
CA GLN A 448 8.51 4.23 15.58
C GLN A 448 9.36 4.46 14.34
N TYR A 449 10.22 3.50 13.98
CA TYR A 449 11.14 3.62 12.84
C TYR A 449 10.89 2.51 11.83
N SER A 450 10.87 1.25 12.28
CA SER A 450 10.73 0.09 11.41
C SER A 450 9.29 -0.35 11.16
N SER A 451 8.28 0.52 11.23
CA SER A 451 6.92 0.20 10.74
C SER A 451 6.56 1.01 9.50
N LEU A 452 5.46 0.67 8.82
CA LEU A 452 4.96 1.47 7.69
C LEU A 452 4.75 2.95 8.06
N SER A 453 4.19 3.22 9.24
CA SER A 453 3.97 4.61 9.68
C SER A 453 5.26 5.25 10.20
N GLY A 454 6.13 4.48 10.85
CA GLY A 454 7.42 4.95 11.34
C GLY A 454 8.36 5.39 10.22
N SER A 455 8.54 4.52 9.22
CA SER A 455 9.38 4.80 8.05
C SER A 455 8.88 6.04 7.29
N TYR A 456 7.56 6.20 7.20
CA TYR A 456 6.96 7.38 6.60
C TYR A 456 7.20 8.66 7.41
N ALA A 457 7.12 8.59 8.74
CA ALA A 457 7.38 9.74 9.61
C ALA A 457 8.83 10.22 9.48
N VAL A 458 9.80 9.30 9.48
CA VAL A 458 11.22 9.59 9.25
C VAL A 458 11.44 10.22 7.89
N LYS A 459 10.86 9.63 6.83
CA LYS A 459 10.93 10.16 5.47
C LYS A 459 10.37 11.59 5.38
N GLN A 460 9.21 11.85 5.99
CA GLN A 460 8.62 13.20 6.01
C GLN A 460 9.51 14.20 6.74
N TYR A 461 10.13 13.80 7.85
CA TYR A 461 11.06 14.65 8.58
C TYR A 461 12.23 15.07 7.68
N LEU A 462 12.89 14.12 7.02
CA LEU A 462 14.00 14.39 6.11
C LEU A 462 13.59 15.29 4.93
N GLN A 463 12.42 15.02 4.32
CA GLN A 463 11.89 15.85 3.24
C GLN A 463 11.65 17.30 3.66
N ASN A 464 11.19 17.53 4.89
CA ASN A 464 10.99 18.87 5.42
C ASN A 464 12.30 19.61 5.69
N LEU A 465 13.39 18.87 5.92
CA LEU A 465 14.75 19.42 5.99
C LEU A 465 15.39 19.64 4.61
N GLY A 466 14.73 19.21 3.53
CA GLY A 466 15.26 19.31 2.17
C GLY A 466 16.31 18.25 1.82
N VAL A 467 16.31 17.13 2.55
CA VAL A 467 17.17 15.94 2.32
C VAL A 467 16.46 14.89 1.48
#